data_AF-A0A7C6HZW8-F1
#
_entry.id   AF-A0A7C6HZW8-F1
#
_cell.length_a   1.000
_cell.length_b   1.000
_cell.length_c   1.000
_cell.angle_alpha   90.00
_cell.angle_beta   90.00
_cell.angle_gamma   90.00
#
_symmetry.space_group_name_H-M   'P 1'
#
loop_
_entity.id
_entity.type
_entity.pdbx_description
1 polymer ?
#
loop_
_entity_poly.entity_id
_entity_poly.type
_entity_poly.pdbx_seq_one_letter_code
_entity_poly.pdbx_strand_id
1 'polypeptide(L)' 'MSKVKQVLRMHAQGISNRRIAGELGLYKGTVNNYVNKVKDHGYDIEELLALDDPVLEGKLFAGNPAYKEERFEAF' A
#
# COMPACT_ATOMS: atom_id res chain seq x y z
N MET A 1 10.29 10.28 0.34
CA MET A 1 9.12 9.66 0.98
C MET A 1 8.10 9.32 -0.09
N SER A 2 7.90 8.03 -0.33
CA SER A 2 6.99 7.55 -1.37
C SER A 2 5.51 7.65 -0.99
N LYS A 3 4.63 7.57 -1.99
CA LYS A 3 3.17 7.59 -1.80
C LYS A 3 2.69 6.43 -0.93
N VAL A 4 3.29 5.26 -1.06
CA VAL A 4 3.01 4.09 -0.21
C VAL A 4 3.34 4.39 1.24
N LYS A 5 4.52 4.93 1.53
CA LYS A 5 4.92 5.27 2.90
C LYS A 5 4.00 6.33 3.51
N GLN A 6 3.54 7.30 2.72
CA GLN A 6 2.57 8.31 3.17
C GLN A 6 1.23 7.66 3.52
N VAL A 7 0.72 6.76 2.68
CA VAL A 7 -0.52 6.01 2.94
C VAL A 7 -0.41 5.24 4.26
N LEU A 8 0.69 4.51 4.48
CA LEU A 8 0.88 3.71 5.69
C LEU A 8 0.92 4.57 6.95
N ARG A 9 1.64 5.69 6.91
CA ARG A 9 1.73 6.62 8.05
C ARG A 9 0.36 7.19 8.41
N MET A 10 -0.42 7.62 7.42
CA MET A 10 -1.76 8.16 7.66
C MET A 10 -2.73 7.09 8.14
N HIS A 11 -2.60 5.85 7.63
CA HIS A 11 -3.40 4.73 8.09
C HIS A 11 -3.10 4.36 9.56
N ALA A 12 -1.82 4.36 9.96
CA ALA A 12 -1.40 4.16 11.35
C ALA A 12 -2.00 5.22 12.30
N GLN A 13 -2.20 6.44 11.81
CA GLN A 13 -2.86 7.53 12.54
C GLN A 13 -4.39 7.39 12.62
N GLY A 14 -4.97 6.31 12.09
CA GLY A 14 -6.43 6.07 12.09
C GLY A 14 -7.20 6.86 11.02
N ILE A 15 -6.51 7.47 10.06
CA ILE A 15 -7.17 8.22 8.97
C ILE A 15 -7.83 7.22 8.01
N SER A 16 -9.12 7.44 7.70
CA SER A 16 -9.84 6.56 6.78
C SER A 16 -9.22 6.55 5.38
N ASN A 17 -9.22 5.41 4.70
CA ASN A 17 -8.67 5.26 3.35
C ASN A 17 -9.28 6.25 2.34
N ARG A 18 -10.56 6.63 2.51
CA ARG A 18 -11.22 7.64 1.65
C ARG A 18 -10.60 9.03 1.83
N ARG A 19 -10.29 9.41 3.08
CA ARG A 19 -9.66 10.69 3.38
C ARG A 19 -8.20 10.71 2.90
N ILE A 20 -7.45 9.63 3.14
CA ILE A 20 -6.09 9.46 2.63
C ILE A 20 -6.05 9.63 1.10
N ALA A 21 -6.98 8.98 0.39
CA ALA A 21 -7.09 9.08 -1.06
C ALA A 21 -7.27 10.54 -1.52
N GLY A 22 -8.17 11.28 -0.88
CA GLY A 22 -8.40 12.70 -1.16
C GLY A 22 -7.17 13.57 -0.87
N GLU A 23 -6.51 13.37 0.27
CA GLU A 23 -5.33 14.16 0.67
C GLU A 23 -4.10 13.88 -0.22
N LEU A 24 -3.93 12.64 -0.70
CA LEU A 24 -2.79 12.25 -1.52
C LEU A 24 -3.03 12.35 -3.03
N GLY A 25 -4.25 12.67 -3.47
CA GLY A 25 -4.65 12.68 -4.87
C GLY A 25 -4.64 11.28 -5.50
N LEU A 26 -4.93 10.24 -4.71
CA LEU A 26 -4.92 8.84 -5.14
C LEU A 26 -6.35 8.33 -5.35
N TYR A 27 -6.50 7.35 -6.24
CA TYR A 27 -7.73 6.56 -6.29
C TYR A 27 -7.90 5.77 -4.97
N LYS A 28 -9.10 5.75 -4.40
CA LYS A 28 -9.39 5.01 -3.15
C LYS A 28 -8.99 3.54 -3.26
N GLY A 29 -9.18 2.91 -4.43
CA GLY A 29 -8.78 1.53 -4.67
C GLY A 29 -7.26 1.31 -4.54
N THR A 30 -6.44 2.29 -4.92
CA THR A 30 -4.99 2.24 -4.74
C THR A 30 -4.62 2.27 -3.26
N VAL A 31 -5.24 3.15 -2.47
CA VAL A 31 -5.03 3.20 -1.01
C VAL A 31 -5.44 1.88 -0.36
N ASN A 32 -6.60 1.34 -0.76
CA ASN A 32 -7.06 0.03 -0.29
C ASN A 32 -6.06 -1.08 -0.63
N ASN A 33 -5.53 -1.12 -1.85
CA ASN A 33 -4.55 -2.13 -2.27
C ASN A 33 -3.30 -2.08 -1.38
N TYR A 34 -2.76 -0.88 -1.11
CA TYR A 34 -1.59 -0.74 -0.24
C TYR A 34 -1.85 -1.22 1.19
N VAL A 35 -2.98 -0.82 1.78
CA VAL A 35 -3.35 -1.24 3.14
C VAL A 35 -3.63 -2.75 3.19
N ASN A 36 -4.29 -3.30 2.19
CA ASN A 36 -4.62 -4.72 2.13
C ASN A 36 -3.35 -5.56 1.96
N LYS A 37 -2.42 -5.19 1.08
CA LYS A 37 -1.11 -5.87 0.97
C LYS A 37 -0.42 -6.02 2.32
N VAL A 38 -0.38 -4.96 3.12
CA VAL A 38 0.21 -5.02 4.46
C VAL A 38 -0.53 -6.03 5.36
N LYS A 39 -1.86 -6.02 5.34
CA LYS A 39 -2.70 -6.92 6.13
C LYS A 39 -2.58 -8.38 5.69
N ASP A 40 -2.62 -8.62 4.38
CA ASP A 40 -2.57 -9.96 3.77
C ASP A 40 -1.21 -10.63 4.03
N HIS A 41 -0.13 -9.84 4.06
CA HIS A 41 1.19 -10.31 4.45
C HIS A 41 1.41 -10.38 5.97
N GLY A 42 0.50 -9.86 6.79
CA GLY A 42 0.65 -9.78 8.24
C GLY A 42 1.80 -8.90 8.70
N TYR A 43 2.16 -7.88 7.93
CA TYR A 43 3.26 -6.98 8.28
C TYR A 43 2.86 -5.97 9.36
N ASP A 44 3.80 -5.70 10.28
CA ASP A 44 3.67 -4.59 11.20
C ASP A 44 3.92 -3.25 10.49
N ILE A 45 3.01 -2.29 10.68
CA ILE A 45 3.07 -1.00 9.99
C ILE A 45 4.24 -0.15 10.49
N GLU A 46 4.55 -0.19 11.79
CA GLU A 46 5.62 0.62 12.37
C GLU A 46 6.99 0.10 11.89
N GLU A 47 7.17 -1.22 11.83
CA GLU A 47 8.35 -1.84 11.23
C GLU A 47 8.53 -1.42 9.77
N LEU A 48 7.45 -1.41 8.97
CA LEU A 48 7.49 -0.96 7.58
C LEU A 48 7.84 0.52 7.46
N LEU A 49 7.36 1.37 8.37
CA LEU A 49 7.64 2.81 8.37
C LEU A 49 9.09 3.13 8.74
N ALA A 50 9.77 2.25 9.49
CA ALA A 50 11.18 2.36 9.82
C ALA A 50 12.12 2.05 8.63
N LEU A 51 11.65 1.32 7.61
CA LEU A 51 12.44 0.98 6.43
C LEU A 51 12.62 2.17 5.48
N ASP A 52 13.74 2.21 4.75
CA ASP A 52 13.92 3.16 3.66
C ASP A 52 12.92 2.90 2.52
N ASP A 53 12.58 3.96 1.78
CA ASP A 53 11.57 3.91 0.71
C ASP A 53 11.80 2.73 -0.28
N PRO A 54 13.03 2.49 -0.80
CA PRO A 54 13.26 1.38 -1.74
C PRO A 54 13.06 0.00 -1.11
N VAL A 55 13.39 -0.15 0.17
CA VAL A 55 13.27 -1.43 0.90
C VAL A 55 11.80 -1.71 1.20
N LEU A 56 11.06 -0.69 1.64
CA LEU A 56 9.61 -0.76 1.86
C LEU A 56 8.87 -1.15 0.57
N GLU A 57 9.17 -0.48 -0.53
CA GLU A 57 8.55 -0.76 -1.82
C GLU A 57 8.92 -2.14 -2.35
N GLY A 58 10.20 -2.52 -2.23
CA GLY A 58 10.63 -3.89 -2.54
C GLY A 58 9.85 -4.93 -1.75
N LYS A 59 9.64 -4.73 -0.44
CA LYS A 59 8.91 -5.68 0.41
C LYS A 59 7.42 -5.82 0.05
N LEU A 60 6.80 -4.76 -0.46
CA LEU A 60 5.37 -4.74 -0.83
C LEU A 60 5.09 -5.13 -2.29
N PHE A 61 6.05 -4.92 -3.18
CA PHE A 61 5.88 -5.09 -4.63
C PHE A 61 6.89 -6.03 -5.29
N ALA A 62 7.80 -6.66 -4.54
CA ALA A 62 8.71 -7.66 -5.11
C ALA A 62 7.92 -8.79 -5.77
N GLY A 63 8.14 -8.97 -7.08
CA GLY A 63 7.81 -10.21 -7.77
C GLY A 63 6.34 -10.44 -8.13
N ASN A 64 5.42 -9.51 -7.89
CA ASN A 64 4.03 -9.66 -8.33
C ASN A 64 3.66 -8.67 -9.45
N PRO A 65 3.96 -9.01 -10.73
CA PRO A 65 3.52 -8.18 -11.84
C PRO A 65 2.00 -8.11 -11.88
N ALA A 66 1.46 -6.90 -12.01
CA ALA A 66 0.02 -6.63 -11.96
C ALA A 66 -0.80 -7.50 -12.93
N TYR A 67 -0.25 -7.91 -14.08
CA TYR A 67 -0.94 -8.75 -15.07
C TYR A 67 -1.16 -10.21 -14.61
N LYS A 68 -0.52 -10.66 -13.52
CA LYS A 68 -0.76 -12.00 -12.94
C LYS A 68 -1.86 -12.00 -11.87
N GLU A 69 -2.45 -10.85 -11.56
CA GLU A 69 -3.58 -10.81 -10.62
C GLU A 69 -4.83 -11.41 -11.28
N GLU A 70 -5.64 -12.16 -10.50
CA GLU A 70 -6.86 -12.84 -10.96
C GLU A 70 -7.81 -11.93 -11.75
N ARG A 71 -7.84 -10.63 -11.42
CA ARG A 71 -8.66 -9.61 -12.11
C ARG A 71 -8.27 -9.35 -13.57
N PHE A 72 -7.11 -9.83 -14.01
CA PHE A 72 -6.60 -9.69 -15.38
C PHE A 72 -6.53 -11.02 -16.13
N GLU A 73 -6.99 -12.13 -15.52
CA GLU A 73 -7.29 -13.34 -16.29
C GLU A 73 -8.52 -13.04 -17.15
N ALA A 74 -8.29 -12.73 -18.42
CA ALA A 74 -9.35 -12.44 -19.38
C ALA A 74 -10.18 -13.72 -19.65
N PHE A 75 -11.51 -13.55 -19.60
CA PHE A 75 -12.53 -14.57 -19.87
C PHE A 75 -12.50 -15.10 -21.31
#